data_AF-G8GHZ1-F1
#
_entry.id   AF-G8GHZ1-F1
#
_cell.length_a   1.000
_cell.length_b   1.000
_cell.length_c   1.000
_cell.angle_alpha   90.00
_cell.angle_beta   90.00
_cell.angle_gamma   90.00
#
_symmetry.space_group_name_H-M   'P 1'
#
loop_
_entity.id
_entity.type
_entity.pdbx_description
1 polymer ?
#
loop_
_entity_poly.entity_id
_entity_poly.type
_entity_poly.pdbx_seq_one_letter_code
_entity_poly.pdbx_strand_id
1 'polypeptide(L)' 'TIKIFQKGEEPVDYEGGRTKADIVARALDLFSESAPPPEILEILSEDIVKKTCEEHQL' A
#
# COMPACT_ATOMS: atom_id res chain seq x y z
N THR A 1 -18.75 -18.63 1.10
CA THR A 1 -17.76 -17.89 1.88
C THR A 1 -16.83 -17.17 0.93
N ILE A 2 -16.42 -15.93 1.25
CA ILE A 2 -15.45 -15.17 0.47
C ILE A 2 -14.10 -15.33 1.16
N LYS A 3 -13.05 -15.60 0.39
CA LYS A 3 -11.68 -15.75 0.88
C LYS A 3 -10.75 -14.77 0.19
N ILE A 4 -9.76 -14.29 0.93
CA ILE A 4 -8.69 -13.41 0.46
C ILE A 4 -7.42 -14.26 0.33
N PHE A 5 -6.71 -14.09 -0.78
CA PHE A 5 -5.47 -14.79 -1.06
C PHE A 5 -4.36 -13.75 -1.21
N GLN A 6 -3.38 -13.78 -0.31
CA GLN A 6 -2.18 -12.96 -0.38
C GLN A 6 -1.00 -13.81 -0.85
N LYS A 7 -0.04 -13.19 -1.53
CA LYS A 7 1.11 -13.92 -2.07
C LYS A 7 1.99 -14.43 -0.93
N GLY A 8 2.06 -15.74 -0.77
CA GLY A 8 2.91 -16.38 0.23
C GLY A 8 2.26 -16.56 1.61
N GLU A 9 0.97 -16.26 1.74
CA GLU A 9 0.20 -16.46 2.97
C GLU A 9 -0.93 -17.47 2.76
N GLU A 10 -1.37 -18.10 3.84
CA GLU A 10 -2.54 -18.96 3.82
C GLU A 10 -3.82 -18.15 3.55
N PRO A 11 -4.82 -18.71 2.84
CA PRO A 11 -6.04 -17.99 2.53
C PRO A 11 -6.84 -17.64 3.80
N VAL A 12 -7.19 -16.36 3.95
CA VAL A 12 -7.97 -15.87 5.09
C VAL A 12 -9.42 -15.63 4.71
N ASP A 13 -10.33 -15.73 5.68
CA ASP A 13 -11.75 -15.45 5.47
C ASP A 13 -12.01 -13.94 5.40
N TYR A 14 -12.92 -13.54 4.50
CA TYR A 14 -13.39 -12.17 4.40
C TYR A 14 -14.60 -11.95 5.33
N GLU A 15 -14.38 -11.17 6.38
CA GLU A 15 -15.36 -10.86 7.43
C GLU A 15 -16.12 -9.54 7.18
N GLY A 16 -15.92 -8.89 6.03
CA GLY A 16 -16.56 -7.62 5.68
C GLY A 16 -17.97 -7.75 5.08
N GLY A 17 -18.58 -6.61 4.75
CA GLY A 17 -19.89 -6.54 4.10
C GLY A 17 -19.88 -7.14 2.68
N ARG A 18 -20.97 -7.79 2.27
CA ARG A 18 -21.07 -8.41 0.93
C ARG A 18 -21.51 -7.44 -0.17
N THR A 19 -21.20 -6.16 0.00
CA THR A 19 -21.48 -5.16 -1.03
C THR A 19 -20.23 -4.95 -1.90
N LYS A 20 -20.45 -4.47 -3.14
CA LYS A 20 -19.33 -4.11 -4.03
C LYS A 20 -18.39 -3.09 -3.37
N ALA A 21 -18.96 -2.10 -2.67
CA ALA A 21 -18.18 -1.04 -2.04
C ALA A 21 -17.26 -1.59 -0.95
N ASP A 22 -17.79 -2.45 -0.06
CA ASP A 22 -17.01 -3.02 1.05
C ASP A 22 -15.88 -3.95 0.57
N ILE A 23 -16.14 -4.72 -0.49
CA ILE A 23 -15.13 -5.62 -1.06
C ILE A 23 -14.00 -4.81 -1.71
N VAL A 24 -14.34 -3.75 -2.45
CA VAL A 24 -13.35 -2.87 -3.10
C VAL A 24 -12.52 -2.13 -2.05
N ALA A 25 -13.16 -1.59 -1.01
CA ALA A 25 -12.44 -0.90 0.07
C ALA A 25 -11.41 -1.83 0.72
N ARG A 26 -11.83 -3.05 1.10
CA ARG A 26 -10.89 -4.03 1.69
C ARG A 26 -9.74 -4.42 0.75
N ALA A 27 -10.01 -4.52 -0.55
CA ALA A 27 -8.97 -4.82 -1.53
C ALA A 27 -7.94 -3.68 -1.65
N LEU A 28 -8.37 -2.42 -1.56
CA LEU A 28 -7.49 -1.26 -1.57
C LEU A 28 -6.62 -1.20 -0.31
N ASP A 29 -7.19 -1.52 0.86
CA ASP A 29 -6.44 -1.57 2.11
C ASP A 29 -5.29 -2.59 2.01
N LEU A 30 -5.61 -3.83 1.61
CA LEU A 30 -4.62 -4.90 1.42
C LEU A 30 -3.55 -4.53 0.38
N PHE A 31 -3.96 -3.86 -0.70
CA PHE A 31 -3.02 -3.39 -1.71
C PHE A 31 -2.03 -2.37 -1.12
N SER A 32 -2.53 -1.42 -0.31
CA SER A 32 -1.67 -0.41 0.33
C SER A 32 -0.71 -1.01 1.36
N GLU A 33 -1.13 -2.05 2.10
CA GLU A 33 -0.28 -2.79 3.04
C GLU A 33 0.82 -3.58 2.31
N SER A 34 0.55 -4.04 1.09
CA SER A 34 1.50 -4.79 0.26
C SER A 34 2.48 -3.92 -0.53
N ALA A 35 2.38 -2.58 -0.41
CA ALA A 35 3.26 -1.67 -1.12
C ALA A 35 4.72 -1.94 -0.72
N PRO A 36 5.65 -2.01 -1.70
CA PRO A 36 7.07 -2.15 -1.36
C PRO A 36 7.53 -0.95 -0.52
N PRO A 37 8.48 -1.16 0.41
CA PRO A 37 9.07 -0.06 1.15
C PRO A 37 9.56 1.01 0.17
N PRO A 38 9.35 2.31 0.46
CA PRO A 38 9.88 3.35 -0.40
C PRO A 38 11.40 3.25 -0.47
N GLU A 39 11.96 3.56 -1.63
CA GLU A 39 13.41 3.61 -1.80
C GLU A 39 13.98 4.75 -0.94
N ILE A 40 14.91 4.40 -0.06
CA ILE A 40 15.60 5.39 0.77
C ILE A 40 16.77 5.94 -0.03
N LEU A 41 16.73 7.23 -0.34
CA LEU A 41 17.81 7.94 -1.02
C LEU A 41 18.67 8.70 0.01
N GLU A 42 19.98 8.49 -0.04
CA GLU A 42 20.93 9.31 0.71
C GLU A 42 21.10 10.67 0.04
N ILE A 43 21.13 11.74 0.82
CA ILE A 43 21.30 13.11 0.31
C ILE A 43 22.77 13.33 -0.03
N LEU A 44 23.15 12.99 -1.25
CA LEU A 44 24.51 13.16 -1.76
C LEU A 44 24.67 14.38 -2.69
N SER A 45 23.56 15.01 -3.09
CA SER A 45 23.56 16.21 -3.92
C SER A 45 22.37 17.11 -3.64
N GLU A 46 22.49 18.39 -4.02
CA GLU A 46 21.44 19.40 -3.87
C GLU A 46 20.16 19.02 -4.66
N ASP A 47 20.31 18.34 -5.80
CA ASP A 47 19.18 17.87 -6.61
C ASP A 47 18.32 16.84 -5.87
N ILE A 48 18.94 15.98 -5.04
CA ILE A 48 18.22 15.00 -4.22
C ILE A 48 17.43 15.73 -3.12
N VAL A 49 18.00 16.76 -2.49
CA VAL A 49 17.28 17.58 -1.50
C VAL A 49 16.02 18.21 -2.09
N LYS A 50 16.14 18.85 -3.25
CA LYS A 50 15.01 19.56 -3.88
C LYS A 50 13.87 18.60 -4.20
N LYS A 51 14.18 17.49 -4.86
CA LYS A 51 13.19 16.48 -5.26
C LYS A 51 12.55 15.78 -4.06
N THR A 52 13.32 15.42 -3.04
CA THR A 52 12.82 14.59 -1.95
C THR A 52 12.17 15.40 -0.83
N CYS A 53 12.55 16.66 -0.64
CA CYS A 53 12.09 17.48 0.49
C CYS A 53 11.31 18.73 0.09
N GLU A 54 11.71 19.46 -0.96
CA GLU A 54 11.06 20.73 -1.32
C GLU A 54 9.82 20.53 -2.19
N GLU A 55 9.83 19.52 -3.07
CA GLU A 55 8.72 19.21 -3.97
C GLU A 55 7.55 18.46 -3.29
N HIS A 56 7.77 17.93 -2.08
CA HIS A 56 6.75 17.24 -1.30
C HIS A 56 6.31 18.10 -0.10
N GLN A 57 5.18 18.81 -0.26
CA GLN A 57 4.59 19.63 0.79
C GLN A 57 3.87 18.75 1.82
N LEU A 58 4.17 18.98 3.12
CA LEU A 58 3.61 18.30 4.29
C LEU A 58 2.08 18.41 4.38
#